data_AF-A0A9E1ZNG1-F1
#
_entry.id   AF-A0A9E1ZNG1-F1
#
_cell.length_a   1.000
_cell.length_b   1.000
_cell.length_c   1.000
_cell.angle_alpha   90.00
_cell.angle_beta   90.00
_cell.angle_gamma   90.00
#
_symmetry.space_group_name_H-M   'P 1'
#
loop_
_entity.id
_entity.type
_entity.pdbx_description
1 polymer ?
#
loop_
_entity_poly.entity_id
_entity_poly.type
_entity_poly.pdbx_seq_one_letter_code
_entity_poly.pdbx_strand_id
1 'polypeptide(L)' 'MNNSPKNTRRLILGLAGLSDMALGIFFVLVALRILPIFENIPSWIFYLIGGGLFTTGTFMAIFSLTPKDSTGKDEQ' A
#
# COMPACT_ATOMS: atom_id res chain seq x y z
N MET A 1 24.36 -17.89 -2.81
CA MET A 1 23.26 -16.91 -2.97
C MET A 1 22.99 -16.29 -1.61
N ASN A 2 23.75 -15.25 -1.25
CA ASN A 2 23.68 -14.62 0.07
C ASN A 2 22.50 -13.63 0.08
N ASN A 3 21.30 -14.15 0.30
CA ASN A 3 20.08 -13.32 0.38
C ASN A 3 20.13 -12.53 1.69
N SER A 4 20.65 -11.31 1.64
CA SER A 4 20.69 -10.43 2.81
C SER A 4 19.25 -10.24 3.34
N PRO A 5 18.95 -10.57 4.62
CA PRO A 5 17.60 -10.52 5.19
C PRO A 5 16.89 -9.18 5.01
N LYS A 6 17.68 -8.10 4.83
CA LYS A 6 17.19 -6.74 4.57
C LYS A 6 16.47 -6.60 3.22
N ASN A 7 16.91 -7.29 2.17
CA ASN A 7 16.29 -7.18 0.84
C ASN A 7 15.00 -7.97 0.75
N THR A 8 14.95 -9.17 1.33
CA THR A 8 13.71 -9.97 1.42
C THR A 8 12.65 -9.24 2.27
N ARG A 9 13.06 -8.62 3.38
CA ARG A 9 12.13 -7.85 4.22
C ARG A 9 11.55 -6.63 3.51
N ARG A 10 12.35 -5.91 2.71
CA ARG A 10 11.87 -4.80 1.87
C ARG A 10 10.88 -5.28 0.82
N LEU A 11 11.20 -6.36 0.10
CA LEU A 11 10.27 -6.92 -0.89
C LEU A 11 8.94 -7.33 -0.28
N ILE A 12 8.96 -8.00 0.88
CA ILE A 12 7.72 -8.39 1.58
C ILE A 12 6.93 -7.16 2.03
N LEU A 13 7.60 -6.13 2.57
CA LEU A 13 6.93 -4.89 2.97
C LEU A 13 6.29 -4.16 1.77
N GLY A 14 7.00 -4.09 0.65
CA GLY A 14 6.49 -3.49 -0.59
C GLY A 14 5.31 -4.28 -1.15
N LEU A 15 5.39 -5.61 -1.14
CA LEU A 15 4.30 -6.47 -1.61
C LEU A 15 3.06 -6.34 -0.72
N ALA A 16 3.25 -6.26 0.60
CA ALA A 16 2.17 -5.99 1.55
C ALA A 16 1.55 -4.61 1.31
N GLY A 17 2.35 -3.56 1.12
CA GLY A 17 1.86 -2.22 0.80
C GLY A 17 1.07 -2.16 -0.51
N LEU A 18 1.53 -2.85 -1.55
CA LEU A 18 0.79 -2.97 -2.81
C LEU A 18 -0.53 -3.74 -2.66
N SER A 19 -0.54 -4.79 -1.83
CA SER A 19 -1.76 -5.54 -1.52
C SER A 19 -2.78 -4.67 -0.78
N ASP A 20 -2.34 -3.93 0.24
CA ASP A 20 -3.20 -3.02 1.00
C ASP A 20 -3.74 -1.90 0.10
N MET A 21 -2.91 -1.39 -0.81
CA MET A 21 -3.36 -0.41 -1.80
C MET A 21 -4.44 -0.97 -2.72
N ALA A 22 -4.26 -2.20 -3.22
CA ALA A 22 -5.24 -2.87 -4.08
C ALA A 22 -6.56 -3.14 -3.34
N LEU A 23 -6.51 -3.58 -2.08
CA LEU A 23 -7.68 -3.73 -1.22
C LEU A 23 -8.36 -2.39 -0.95
N GLY A 24 -7.58 -1.33 -0.73
CA GLY A 24 -8.10 0.03 -0.60
C GLY A 24 -8.90 0.47 -1.82
N ILE A 25 -8.35 0.29 -3.03
CA ILE A 25 -9.04 0.57 -4.29
C ILE A 25 -10.33 -0.24 -4.39
N PHE A 26 -10.28 -1.54 -4.08
CA PHE A 26 -11.47 -2.40 -4.10
C PHE A 26 -12.60 -1.84 -3.22
N PHE A 27 -12.31 -1.47 -1.98
CA PHE A 27 -13.31 -0.89 -1.09
C PHE A 27 -13.83 0.47 -1.56
N VAL A 28 -12.99 1.29 -2.20
CA VAL A 28 -13.44 2.54 -2.82
C VAL A 28 -14.40 2.28 -3.99
N LEU A 29 -14.15 1.27 -4.82
CA LEU A 29 -15.05 0.86 -5.91
C LEU A 29 -16.39 0.34 -5.38
N VAL A 30 -16.37 -0.42 -4.29
CA VAL A 30 -17.59 -0.84 -3.57
C VAL A 30 -18.33 0.37 -3.01
N ALA A 31 -17.63 1.33 -2.39
CA ALA A 31 -18.23 2.54 -1.85
C ALA A 31 -18.94 3.38 -2.93
N LEU A 32 -18.34 3.48 -4.12
CA LEU A 32 -18.89 4.14 -5.31
C LEU A 32 -20.04 3.37 -5.97
N ARG A 33 -20.41 2.18 -5.45
CA ARG A 33 -21.42 1.28 -6.02
C ARG A 33 -21.12 0.83 -7.46
N ILE A 34 -19.85 0.87 -7.87
CA ILE A 34 -19.39 0.26 -9.12
C ILE A 34 -19.46 -1.27 -9.01
N LEU A 35 -19.13 -1.78 -7.81
CA LEU A 35 -19.33 -3.18 -7.43
C LEU A 35 -20.49 -3.25 -6.41
N PRO A 36 -21.68 -3.76 -6.78
CA PRO A 36 -22.85 -3.83 -5.91
C PRO A 36 -22.71 -4.99 -4.91
N ILE A 37 -21.76 -4.86 -4.00
CA ILE A 37 -21.48 -5.82 -2.93
C ILE A 37 -21.73 -5.09 -1.61
N PHE A 38 -22.36 -5.75 -0.64
CA PHE A 38 -22.67 -5.18 0.68
C PHE A 38 -23.61 -3.95 0.66
N GLU A 39 -24.72 -4.02 -0.08
CA GLU A 39 -25.70 -2.92 -0.20
C GLU A 39 -26.35 -2.47 1.12
N ASN A 40 -26.34 -3.34 2.14
CA ASN A 40 -26.90 -3.05 3.46
C ASN A 40 -25.95 -2.24 4.37
N ILE A 41 -24.71 -2.00 3.94
CA ILE A 41 -23.71 -1.26 4.74
C ILE A 41 -23.59 0.17 4.20
N PRO A 42 -23.62 1.20 5.07
CA PRO A 42 -23.43 2.58 4.65
C PRO A 42 -22.10 2.82 3.90
N SER A 43 -22.16 3.47 2.74
CA SER A 43 -20.99 3.70 1.87
C SER A 43 -19.83 4.45 2.53
N TRP A 44 -20.11 5.31 3.52
CA TRP A 44 -19.07 6.05 4.25
C TRP A 44 -18.09 5.13 4.98
N ILE A 45 -18.53 3.95 5.44
CA ILE A 45 -17.67 2.96 6.10
C ILE A 45 -16.64 2.43 5.11
N PHE A 46 -17.07 2.12 3.88
CA PHE A 46 -16.18 1.66 2.81
C PHE A 46 -15.20 2.75 2.36
N TYR A 47 -15.61 4.02 2.35
CA TYR A 47 -14.68 5.12 2.10
C TYR A 47 -13.61 5.25 3.19
N LEU A 48 -13.96 5.06 4.46
CA LEU A 48 -12.98 5.09 5.55
C LEU A 48 -12.01 3.91 5.48
N ILE A 49 -12.53 2.69 5.31
CA ILE A 49 -11.70 1.48 5.23
C ILE A 49 -10.83 1.54 3.97
N GLY A 50 -11.45 1.81 2.82
CA GLY A 50 -10.77 1.86 1.53
C GLY A 50 -9.75 2.98 1.46
N GLY A 51 -10.11 4.18 1.89
CA GLY A 51 -9.20 5.32 1.95
C GLY A 51 -8.04 5.11 2.92
N GLY A 52 -8.30 4.50 4.08
CA GLY A 52 -7.28 4.14 5.06
C GLY A 52 -6.26 3.16 4.49
N LEU A 53 -6.74 2.01 4.01
CA LEU A 53 -5.89 0.96 3.40
C LEU A 53 -5.12 1.47 2.18
N PHE A 54 -5.78 2.27 1.33
CA PHE A 54 -5.15 2.89 0.17
C PHE A 54 -3.98 3.79 0.61
N THR A 55 -4.23 4.71 1.55
CA THR A 55 -3.22 5.66 2.00
C THR A 55 -2.04 4.96 2.68
N THR A 56 -2.31 4.01 3.58
CA THR A 56 -1.25 3.24 4.27
C THR A 56 -0.48 2.35 3.30
N GLY A 57 -1.19 1.70 2.36
CA GLY A 57 -0.60 0.83 1.35
C GLY A 57 0.29 1.61 0.37
N THR A 58 -0.20 2.73 -0.14
CA THR A 58 0.57 3.64 -1.00
C THR A 58 1.80 4.18 -0.28
N PHE A 59 1.67 4.59 0.99
CA PHE A 59 2.82 5.04 1.78
C PHE A 59 3.87 3.93 1.92
N MET A 60 3.47 2.72 2.33
CA MET A 60 4.39 1.58 2.46
C MET A 60 5.03 1.18 1.14
N ALA A 61 4.28 1.21 0.04
CA ALA A 61 4.80 0.93 -1.30
C ALA A 61 5.86 1.97 -1.70
N ILE A 62 5.60 3.27 -1.53
CA ILE A 62 6.56 4.34 -1.84
C ILE A 62 7.82 4.21 -1.00
N PHE A 63 7.70 4.02 0.32
CA PHE A 63 8.86 3.87 1.21
C PHE A 63 9.66 2.59 0.93
N SER A 64 9.00 1.53 0.49
CA SER A 64 9.65 0.28 0.12
C SER A 64 10.34 0.36 -1.25
N LEU A 65 9.79 1.15 -2.18
CA LEU A 65 10.30 1.29 -3.54
C LEU A 65 11.34 2.41 -3.67
N THR A 66 11.38 3.36 -2.74
CA THR A 66 12.40 4.42 -2.71
C THR A 66 13.76 3.79 -2.37
N PRO A 67 14.72 3.75 -3.31
CA PRO A 67 16.06 3.25 -3.02
C PRO A 67 16.71 4.19 -2.03
N LYS A 68 17.22 3.64 -0.93
CA LYS A 68 18.06 4.40 0.00
C LYS A 68 19.47 4.51 -0.59
N ASP A 69 19.62 5.20 -1.72
CA ASP A 69 20.93 5.50 -2.30
C ASP A 69 20.91 6.91 -2.92
N SER A 70 21.93 7.70 -2.54
CA SER A 70 22.31 9.04 -3.03
C SER A 70 21.92 10.30 -2.22
N THR A 71 21.84 10.22 -0.89
CA THR A 71 22.11 11.41 -0.04
C THR A 71 23.18 11.05 1.00
N GLY A 72 24.43 11.42 0.69
CA GLY A 72 25.54 11.33 1.63
C GLY A 72 26.76 10.55 1.15
N LYS A 73 27.33 10.93 0.00
CA LYS A 73 28.79 10.91 -0.25
C LYS A 73 29.15 12.00 -1.27
N ASP A 74 28.77 13.23 -0.94
CA ASP A 74 29.64 14.35 -1.25
C ASP A 74 30.70 14.36 -0.15
N GLU A 75 31.96 14.51 -0.54
CA GLU A 75 33.13 14.77 0.32
C GLU A 75 33.68 13.59 1.16
N GLN A 76 34.54 12.78 0.52
CA GLN A 76 35.91 12.50 1.00
C GLN A 76 36.74 11.81 -0.08
#